data_AF-A0A7X0LIY7-F1
#
_entry.id   AF-A0A7X0LIY7-F1
#
_cell.length_a   1.000
_cell.length_b   1.000
_cell.length_c   1.000
_cell.angle_alpha   90.00
_cell.angle_beta   90.00
_cell.angle_gamma   90.00
#
_symmetry.space_group_name_H-M   'P 1'
#
loop_
_entity.id
_entity.type
_entity.pdbx_description
1 polymer ?
#
loop_
_entity_poly.entity_id
_entity_poly.type
_entity_poly.pdbx_seq_one_letter_code
_entity_poly.pdbx_strand_id
1 'polypeptide(L)'
;MAHPFSSGHKALVCTGFPTGFQHLSGVTTISATRLALARSLITLGPSHPAHHLSGPFWWSLRGVATIYSLLSSDLFPTAGFMHLTSSQRKSDAFLLGETLTHWFAQTHLKAHVVVPLESHTGSWVPSSVSGEYPKTMPKYFRHSVTAGVKSEPDFLAFSGPGQVHVLESKGRAGFNAQGVTQKDINAARNKALRQACKVASVNGIPPVTRTACVFGFDQSGLIGQITDPPANRSYHYVAEWPRLIRQAYASVLDPLFEVSAREIGGNYIGIEFMPGWRFGIDRHVYKLVRSINDARSAGDLFSFLGEFTPDGDGARLREDRSAGKDGLILIGDPDHSEKAWHREIG
;
A
#
# COMPACT_ATOMS: atom_id res chain seq x y z
N MET A 1 8.81 13.05 -36.75
CA MET A 1 8.06 11.82 -36.43
C MET A 1 7.65 11.91 -34.97
N ALA A 2 6.35 11.98 -34.70
CA ALA A 2 5.84 12.04 -33.33
C ALA A 2 5.90 10.63 -32.74
N HIS A 3 6.74 10.43 -31.72
CA HIS A 3 6.63 9.24 -30.88
C HIS A 3 5.27 9.30 -30.16
N PRO A 4 4.46 8.24 -30.18
CA PRO A 4 3.25 8.21 -29.38
C PRO A 4 3.68 8.22 -27.91
N PHE A 5 3.39 9.31 -27.21
CA PHE A 5 3.53 9.41 -25.76
C PHE A 5 2.65 8.33 -25.12
N SER A 6 3.26 7.23 -24.66
CA SER A 6 2.54 6.24 -23.86
C SER A 6 2.42 6.82 -22.47
N SER A 7 1.20 7.11 -22.01
CA SER A 7 0.95 7.51 -20.62
C SER A 7 1.69 6.58 -19.65
N GLY A 8 2.38 7.12 -18.65
CA GLY A 8 3.16 6.36 -17.66
C GLY A 8 2.39 5.27 -16.89
N HIS A 9 1.06 5.22 -17.03
CA HIS A 9 0.19 4.16 -16.50
C HIS A 9 0.38 2.83 -17.23
N LYS A 10 0.73 1.77 -16.50
CA LYS A 10 0.92 0.42 -17.04
C LYS A 10 0.10 -0.64 -16.32
N ALA A 11 -0.30 -1.62 -17.11
CA ALA A 11 -1.22 -2.71 -16.84
C ALA A 11 -0.66 -3.77 -15.86
N LEU A 12 -1.42 -4.07 -14.81
CA LEU A 12 -1.22 -5.17 -13.84
C LEU A 12 -2.34 -6.17 -13.99
N VAL A 13 -2.03 -7.43 -14.22
CA VAL A 13 -3.07 -8.47 -14.37
C VAL A 13 -3.51 -8.94 -12.98
N CYS A 14 -4.74 -8.63 -12.61
CA CYS A 14 -5.33 -8.96 -11.32
C CYS A 14 -6.61 -9.81 -11.46
N THR A 15 -6.87 -10.67 -10.48
CA THR A 15 -8.05 -11.55 -10.47
C THR A 15 -8.74 -11.58 -9.11
N GLY A 16 -10.00 -12.03 -9.07
CA GLY A 16 -10.68 -12.43 -7.83
C GLY A 16 -11.42 -11.33 -7.04
N PHE A 17 -11.83 -10.25 -7.70
CA PHE A 17 -12.43 -9.08 -7.04
C PHE A 17 -13.76 -9.36 -6.31
N PRO A 18 -14.06 -8.65 -5.19
CA PRO A 18 -15.27 -8.85 -4.38
C PRO A 18 -16.57 -8.48 -5.10
N THR A 19 -17.72 -8.87 -4.52
CA THR A 19 -19.06 -8.51 -5.03
C THR A 19 -19.31 -7.00 -5.09
N GLY A 20 -18.73 -6.22 -4.15
CA GLY A 20 -18.74 -4.75 -4.21
C GLY A 20 -17.89 -4.15 -5.33
N PHE A 21 -17.08 -4.98 -5.98
CA PHE A 21 -16.23 -4.65 -7.12
C PHE A 21 -16.57 -5.55 -8.30
N GLN A 22 -17.86 -5.86 -8.50
CA GLN A 22 -18.33 -6.62 -9.67
C GLN A 22 -17.83 -6.02 -10.99
N HIS A 23 -17.68 -4.69 -11.05
CA HIS A 23 -17.10 -3.98 -12.19
C HIS A 23 -15.62 -4.34 -12.47
N LEU A 24 -14.93 -4.96 -11.51
CA LEU A 24 -13.57 -5.50 -11.64
C LEU A 24 -13.54 -7.04 -11.64
N SER A 25 -14.67 -7.74 -11.46
CA SER A 25 -14.69 -9.21 -11.40
C SER A 25 -14.26 -9.84 -12.73
N GLY A 26 -13.26 -10.73 -12.68
CA GLY A 26 -12.65 -11.36 -13.85
C GLY A 26 -11.13 -11.33 -13.77
N VAL A 27 -10.45 -11.68 -14.87
CA VAL A 27 -9.06 -11.28 -15.10
C VAL A 27 -9.11 -9.85 -15.61
N THR A 28 -8.69 -8.92 -14.76
CA THR A 28 -8.77 -7.48 -15.02
C THR A 28 -7.38 -6.89 -14.98
N THR A 29 -7.10 -6.06 -15.96
CA THR A 29 -5.88 -5.27 -15.99
C THR A 29 -6.11 -3.97 -15.23
N ILE A 30 -5.42 -3.76 -14.10
CA ILE A 30 -5.45 -2.49 -13.33
C ILE A 30 -4.17 -1.71 -13.59
N SER A 31 -4.21 -0.38 -13.67
CA SER A 31 -3.02 0.39 -14.06
C SER A 31 -2.31 1.07 -12.89
N ALA A 32 -1.00 0.87 -12.77
CA ALA A 32 -0.14 1.55 -11.80
C ALA A 32 1.06 2.21 -12.50
N THR A 33 1.72 3.13 -11.79
CA THR A 33 3.00 3.72 -12.20
C THR A 33 4.05 3.40 -11.15
N ARG A 34 5.33 3.33 -11.52
CA ARG A 34 6.42 3.21 -10.53
C ARG A 34 6.39 4.34 -9.52
N LEU A 35 6.03 5.56 -9.93
CA LEU A 35 5.88 6.71 -9.04
C LEU A 35 4.77 6.49 -7.99
N ALA A 36 3.62 5.92 -8.38
CA ALA A 36 2.53 5.63 -7.46
C ALA A 36 2.86 4.50 -6.47
N LEU A 37 3.62 3.49 -6.92
CA LEU A 37 4.12 2.43 -6.06
C LEU A 37 5.19 2.96 -5.11
N ALA A 38 6.12 3.80 -5.60
CA ALA A 38 7.15 4.43 -4.77
C ALA A 38 6.50 5.29 -3.68
N ARG A 39 5.53 6.13 -4.01
CA ARG A 39 4.77 6.90 -3.02
C ARG A 39 4.15 5.98 -1.96
N SER A 40 3.47 4.92 -2.40
CA SER A 40 2.83 3.96 -1.50
C SER A 40 3.85 3.34 -0.54
N LEU A 41 5.02 2.95 -1.04
CA LEU A 41 6.10 2.39 -0.21
C LEU A 41 6.65 3.42 0.78
N ILE A 42 6.82 4.69 0.38
CA ILE A 42 7.26 5.75 1.29
C ILE A 42 6.22 5.98 2.41
N THR A 43 4.93 5.94 2.06
CA THR A 43 3.82 6.08 3.02
C THR A 43 3.78 4.95 4.05
N LEU A 44 4.20 3.73 3.69
CA LEU A 44 4.32 2.62 4.65
C LEU A 44 5.30 2.92 5.80
N GLY A 45 6.22 3.87 5.60
CA GLY A 45 7.04 4.43 6.67
C GLY A 45 7.98 3.40 7.35
N PRO A 46 8.47 3.70 8.57
CA PRO A 46 9.38 2.84 9.34
C PRO A 46 8.76 1.61 10.00
N SER A 47 7.71 1.01 9.43
CA SER A 47 6.99 -0.09 10.08
C SER A 47 7.86 -1.32 10.38
N HIS A 48 9.02 -1.46 9.72
CA HIS A 48 9.96 -2.55 9.99
C HIS A 48 11.12 -2.14 10.94
N PRO A 49 11.24 -2.79 12.13
CA PRO A 49 12.31 -2.55 13.11
C PRO A 49 13.74 -2.81 12.62
N ALA A 50 13.89 -3.44 11.45
CA ALA A 50 15.18 -3.84 10.89
C ALA A 50 15.91 -2.70 10.18
N HIS A 51 15.41 -1.47 10.22
CA HIS A 51 15.93 -0.36 9.43
C HIS A 51 16.61 0.70 10.32
N HIS A 52 17.94 0.73 10.23
CA HIS A 52 18.85 1.51 11.09
C HIS A 52 19.04 2.97 10.61
N LEU A 53 18.58 3.31 9.41
CA LEU A 53 18.63 4.68 8.87
C LEU A 53 17.32 5.40 9.18
N SER A 54 17.40 6.44 10.02
CA SER A 54 16.26 7.23 10.51
C SER A 54 16.22 8.71 10.02
N GLY A 55 15.07 9.42 10.03
CA GLY A 55 14.71 10.61 9.22
C GLY A 55 14.11 10.46 7.78
N PRO A 56 13.01 11.17 7.45
CA PRO A 56 12.16 11.02 6.24
C PRO A 56 12.90 11.03 4.88
N PHE A 57 14.08 11.64 4.82
CA PHE A 57 14.99 11.58 3.68
C PHE A 57 15.28 10.13 3.27
N TRP A 58 15.72 9.29 4.20
CA TRP A 58 16.17 7.93 3.91
C TRP A 58 15.03 7.01 3.46
N TRP A 59 13.81 7.25 3.93
CA TRP A 59 12.62 6.48 3.55
C TRP A 59 12.16 6.88 2.18
N SER A 60 12.17 8.18 1.91
CA SER A 60 11.81 8.71 0.60
C SER A 60 12.78 8.17 -0.45
N LEU A 61 14.09 8.26 -0.18
CA LEU A 61 15.13 7.70 -1.05
C LEU A 61 14.98 6.19 -1.21
N ARG A 62 14.77 5.44 -0.12
CA ARG A 62 14.60 4.00 -0.17
C ARG A 62 13.36 3.60 -0.95
N GLY A 63 12.21 4.25 -0.71
CA GLY A 63 10.97 3.92 -1.40
C GLY A 63 11.10 4.06 -2.91
N VAL A 64 11.74 5.14 -3.36
CA VAL A 64 12.09 5.32 -4.78
C VAL A 64 13.11 4.26 -5.22
N ALA A 65 14.26 4.15 -4.55
CA ALA A 65 15.32 3.23 -4.96
C ALA A 65 14.84 1.77 -5.04
N THR A 66 14.05 1.31 -4.08
CA THR A 66 13.47 -0.05 -4.07
C THR A 66 12.56 -0.26 -5.28
N ILE A 67 11.57 0.59 -5.52
CA ILE A 67 10.66 0.40 -6.65
C ILE A 67 11.40 0.48 -7.98
N TYR A 68 12.29 1.47 -8.14
CA TYR A 68 12.98 1.70 -9.41
C TYR A 68 14.12 0.72 -9.70
N SER A 69 14.70 0.10 -8.67
CA SER A 69 15.72 -0.96 -8.85
C SER A 69 15.10 -2.34 -9.05
N LEU A 70 13.95 -2.62 -8.44
CA LEU A 70 13.32 -3.94 -8.51
C LEU A 70 12.37 -4.08 -9.69
N LEU A 71 11.74 -2.99 -10.14
CA LEU A 71 10.76 -2.99 -11.21
C LEU A 71 11.20 -2.08 -12.37
N SER A 72 11.07 -2.58 -13.60
CA SER A 72 11.21 -1.79 -14.82
C SER A 72 10.03 -0.81 -14.98
N SER A 73 10.12 0.09 -15.95
CA SER A 73 9.04 1.01 -16.32
C SER A 73 7.72 0.28 -16.65
N ASP A 74 7.80 -0.95 -17.16
CA ASP A 74 6.64 -1.80 -17.44
C ASP A 74 6.19 -2.65 -16.24
N LEU A 75 6.73 -2.37 -15.05
CA LEU A 75 6.47 -3.07 -13.79
C LEU A 75 6.90 -4.56 -13.81
N PHE A 76 7.75 -4.95 -14.77
CA PHE A 76 8.39 -6.26 -14.77
C PHE A 76 9.54 -6.28 -13.77
N PRO A 77 9.79 -7.42 -13.09
CA PRO A 77 11.00 -7.60 -12.31
C PRO A 77 12.26 -7.28 -13.14
N THR A 78 13.19 -6.50 -12.58
CA THR A 78 14.47 -6.23 -13.24
C THR A 78 15.39 -7.45 -13.17
N ALA A 79 16.41 -7.48 -14.03
CA ALA A 79 17.48 -8.47 -13.91
C ALA A 79 18.13 -8.45 -12.51
N GLY A 80 18.25 -7.28 -11.88
CA GLY A 80 18.75 -7.13 -10.51
C GLY A 80 17.88 -7.93 -9.53
N PHE A 81 16.57 -7.72 -9.55
CA PHE A 81 15.63 -8.44 -8.67
C PHE A 81 15.67 -9.96 -8.91
N MET A 82 15.75 -10.38 -10.18
CA MET A 82 15.80 -11.79 -10.55
C MET A 82 17.03 -12.51 -9.99
N HIS A 83 18.19 -11.84 -9.97
CA HIS A 83 19.47 -12.42 -9.53
C HIS A 83 19.73 -12.33 -8.02
N LEU A 84 18.85 -11.70 -7.24
CA LEU A 84 18.97 -11.69 -5.78
C LEU A 84 18.90 -13.10 -5.19
N THR A 85 19.51 -13.26 -4.01
CA THR A 85 19.41 -14.52 -3.26
C THR A 85 17.96 -14.83 -2.88
N SER A 86 17.64 -16.10 -2.65
CA SER A 86 16.27 -16.53 -2.31
C SER A 86 15.67 -15.78 -1.10
N SER A 87 16.48 -15.52 -0.07
CA SER A 87 16.08 -14.77 1.12
C SER A 87 15.79 -13.31 0.82
N GLN A 88 16.67 -12.63 0.08
CA GLN A 88 16.47 -11.24 -0.35
C GLN A 88 15.22 -11.11 -1.23
N ARG A 89 15.06 -11.99 -2.23
CA ARG A 89 13.86 -11.99 -3.08
C ARG A 89 12.57 -12.14 -2.30
N LYS A 90 12.57 -13.00 -1.29
CA LYS A 90 11.40 -13.17 -0.41
C LYS A 90 11.09 -11.91 0.39
N SER A 91 12.12 -11.25 0.91
CA SER A 91 11.99 -10.00 1.66
C SER A 91 11.47 -8.87 0.77
N ASP A 92 12.06 -8.70 -0.42
CA ASP A 92 11.67 -7.66 -1.36
C ASP A 92 10.29 -7.91 -1.95
N ALA A 93 9.95 -9.15 -2.29
CA ALA A 93 8.61 -9.51 -2.72
C ALA A 93 7.57 -9.19 -1.65
N PHE A 94 7.87 -9.47 -0.37
CA PHE A 94 6.99 -9.13 0.74
C PHE A 94 6.71 -7.62 0.77
N LEU A 95 7.76 -6.79 0.73
CA LEU A 95 7.64 -5.33 0.73
C LEU A 95 6.88 -4.79 -0.51
N LEU A 96 7.14 -5.35 -1.69
CA LEU A 96 6.39 -5.01 -2.90
C LEU A 96 4.92 -5.42 -2.80
N GLY A 97 4.64 -6.55 -2.16
CA GLY A 97 3.28 -7.00 -1.88
C GLY A 97 2.53 -6.00 -0.99
N GLU A 98 3.16 -5.54 0.09
CA GLU A 98 2.58 -4.52 0.98
C GLU A 98 2.35 -3.20 0.25
N THR A 99 3.32 -2.79 -0.55
CA THR A 99 3.23 -1.58 -1.38
C THR A 99 2.03 -1.63 -2.33
N LEU A 100 1.86 -2.76 -3.02
CA LEU A 100 0.73 -2.97 -3.94
C LEU A 100 -0.60 -3.06 -3.20
N THR A 101 -0.63 -3.64 -1.99
CA THR A 101 -1.83 -3.65 -1.12
C THR A 101 -2.23 -2.24 -0.71
N HIS A 102 -1.27 -1.41 -0.29
CA HIS A 102 -1.51 -0.02 0.04
C HIS A 102 -2.04 0.76 -1.17
N TRP A 103 -1.36 0.66 -2.31
CA TRP A 103 -1.78 1.28 -3.56
C TRP A 103 -3.19 0.83 -3.98
N PHE A 104 -3.48 -0.47 -3.88
CA PHE A 104 -4.80 -1.04 -4.18
C PHE A 104 -5.88 -0.46 -3.27
N ALA A 105 -5.62 -0.35 -1.96
CA ALA A 105 -6.57 0.21 -1.00
C ALA A 105 -6.94 1.66 -1.36
N GLN A 106 -5.96 2.51 -1.67
CA GLN A 106 -6.22 3.90 -2.03
C GLN A 106 -6.94 4.04 -3.37
N THR A 107 -6.53 3.25 -4.37
CA THR A 107 -7.01 3.39 -5.74
C THR A 107 -8.37 2.75 -5.94
N HIS A 108 -8.55 1.52 -5.43
CA HIS A 108 -9.72 0.70 -5.70
C HIS A 108 -10.71 0.70 -4.54
N LEU A 109 -10.26 0.59 -3.28
CA LEU A 109 -11.16 0.70 -2.12
C LEU A 109 -11.52 2.16 -1.78
N LYS A 110 -10.93 3.13 -2.50
CA LYS A 110 -11.07 4.57 -2.27
C LYS A 110 -10.65 4.99 -0.85
N ALA A 111 -9.77 4.22 -0.21
CA ALA A 111 -9.33 4.51 1.14
C ALA A 111 -8.61 5.86 1.20
N HIS A 112 -9.00 6.69 2.16
CA HIS A 112 -8.37 7.96 2.48
C HIS A 112 -7.16 7.78 3.38
N VAL A 113 -7.21 6.83 4.30
CA VAL A 113 -6.10 6.51 5.21
C VAL A 113 -5.89 5.01 5.20
N VAL A 114 -4.63 4.58 5.02
CA VAL A 114 -4.23 3.18 5.10
C VAL A 114 -3.19 3.07 6.21
N VAL A 115 -3.48 2.26 7.21
CA VAL A 115 -2.70 2.12 8.44
C VAL A 115 -1.98 0.77 8.41
N PRO A 116 -0.64 0.73 8.33
CA PRO A 116 0.10 -0.50 8.58
C PRO A 116 -0.02 -0.88 10.06
N LEU A 117 -0.32 -2.15 10.35
CA LEU A 117 -0.49 -2.63 11.73
C LEU A 117 0.77 -3.27 12.32
N GLU A 118 1.85 -3.33 11.55
CA GLU A 118 3.16 -3.81 12.01
C GLU A 118 3.74 -2.90 13.12
N SER A 119 3.27 -3.03 14.36
CA SER A 119 3.84 -2.47 15.62
C SER A 119 2.87 -2.48 16.82
N HIS A 120 1.88 -3.38 16.89
CA HIS A 120 0.95 -3.49 18.04
C HIS A 120 0.24 -2.15 18.37
N THR A 121 -0.33 -1.50 17.35
CA THR A 121 -1.09 -0.25 17.52
C THR A 121 -2.41 -0.41 18.30
N GLY A 122 -2.77 -1.65 18.65
CA GLY A 122 -4.03 -1.99 19.31
C GLY A 122 -3.99 -3.31 20.08
N SER A 123 -5.17 -3.76 20.49
CA SER A 123 -5.41 -4.96 21.27
C SER A 123 -6.47 -5.84 20.63
N TRP A 124 -6.29 -7.16 20.75
CA TRP A 124 -7.22 -8.18 20.29
C TRP A 124 -8.10 -8.64 21.45
N VAL A 125 -9.38 -8.32 21.37
CA VAL A 125 -10.38 -8.77 22.34
C VAL A 125 -11.15 -9.94 21.71
N PRO A 126 -11.23 -11.12 22.38
CA PRO A 126 -12.06 -12.22 21.89
C PRO A 126 -13.50 -11.76 21.62
N SER A 127 -14.03 -12.12 20.46
CA SER A 127 -15.46 -12.02 20.22
C SER A 127 -16.16 -13.12 21.01
N SER A 128 -17.24 -12.80 21.73
CA SER A 128 -18.09 -13.79 22.41
C SER A 128 -18.73 -14.79 21.43
N VAL A 129 -18.71 -14.47 20.14
CA VAL A 129 -19.16 -15.34 19.05
C VAL A 129 -17.97 -16.13 18.51
N SER A 130 -17.91 -17.42 18.80
CA SER A 130 -17.08 -18.37 18.05
C SER A 130 -17.76 -18.65 16.71
N GLY A 131 -17.42 -17.90 15.66
CA GLY A 131 -17.92 -18.17 14.31
C GLY A 131 -17.34 -19.46 13.74
N GLU A 132 -18.16 -20.32 13.15
CA GLU A 132 -17.66 -21.39 12.29
C GLU A 132 -16.99 -20.78 11.05
N TYR A 133 -15.81 -21.30 10.65
CA TYR A 133 -15.20 -20.93 9.38
C TYR A 133 -16.19 -21.18 8.25
N PRO A 134 -16.44 -20.22 7.33
CA PRO A 134 -17.51 -20.32 6.35
C PRO A 134 -17.32 -21.59 5.51
N LYS A 135 -18.14 -22.60 5.82
CA LYS A 135 -18.28 -23.87 5.08
C LYS A 135 -18.84 -23.65 3.68
N THR A 136 -19.10 -22.42 3.25
CA THR A 136 -19.55 -22.05 1.91
C THR A 136 -18.41 -21.77 0.94
N MET A 137 -17.16 -21.61 1.40
CA MET A 137 -16.05 -21.41 0.47
C MET A 137 -15.75 -22.71 -0.29
N PRO A 138 -15.52 -22.69 -1.62
CA PRO A 138 -15.19 -23.89 -2.39
C PRO A 138 -14.02 -24.69 -1.79
N LYS A 139 -13.99 -26.02 -1.94
CA LYS A 139 -13.02 -26.91 -1.26
C LYS A 139 -11.54 -26.51 -1.46
N TYR A 140 -11.19 -25.88 -2.58
CA TYR A 140 -9.84 -25.35 -2.86
C TYR A 140 -9.49 -24.05 -2.09
N PHE A 141 -10.46 -23.38 -1.47
CA PHE A 141 -10.24 -22.32 -0.48
C PHE A 141 -10.04 -22.88 0.94
N ARG A 142 -10.26 -24.19 1.14
CA ARG A 142 -10.16 -24.89 2.43
C ARG A 142 -8.92 -25.77 2.52
N HIS A 143 -7.74 -25.26 2.17
CA HIS A 143 -6.52 -26.02 2.49
C HIS A 143 -6.25 -25.99 4.00
N SER A 144 -5.63 -27.00 4.59
CA SER A 144 -5.38 -27.11 6.02
C SER A 144 -4.06 -26.43 6.40
N VAL A 145 -4.07 -25.13 6.65
CA VAL A 145 -2.91 -24.43 7.23
C VAL A 145 -3.38 -23.80 8.53
N THR A 146 -2.98 -24.35 9.67
CA THR A 146 -3.29 -23.75 10.98
C THR A 146 -2.71 -22.34 11.00
N ALA A 147 -3.55 -21.32 11.19
CA ALA A 147 -3.05 -19.96 11.38
C ALA A 147 -2.27 -19.91 12.70
N GLY A 148 -1.15 -19.16 12.72
CA GLY A 148 -0.45 -18.87 13.97
C GLY A 148 -1.41 -18.25 15.01
N VAL A 149 -1.10 -18.48 16.29
CA VAL A 149 -1.99 -18.22 17.44
C VAL A 149 -2.39 -16.73 17.55
N LYS A 150 -1.61 -15.81 17.00
CA LYS A 150 -1.93 -14.38 16.91
C LYS A 150 -1.31 -13.83 15.62
N SER A 151 -2.13 -13.64 14.60
CA SER A 151 -1.67 -13.15 13.29
C SER A 151 -2.51 -11.93 12.98
N GLU A 152 -1.95 -10.75 13.22
CA GLU A 152 -2.58 -9.47 12.90
C GLU A 152 -2.77 -9.37 11.37
N PRO A 153 -3.80 -8.66 10.89
CA PRO A 153 -3.86 -8.28 9.50
C PRO A 153 -2.80 -7.22 9.25
N ASP A 154 -2.19 -7.24 8.07
CA ASP A 154 -1.13 -6.28 7.74
C ASP A 154 -1.63 -4.82 7.72
N PHE A 155 -2.90 -4.57 7.32
CA PHE A 155 -3.46 -3.22 7.18
C PHE A 155 -4.90 -3.05 7.68
N LEU A 156 -5.19 -1.83 8.12
CA LEU A 156 -6.54 -1.25 8.14
C LEU A 156 -6.63 -0.14 7.10
N ALA A 157 -7.71 -0.05 6.34
CA ALA A 157 -7.95 1.06 5.44
C ALA A 157 -9.31 1.71 5.70
N PHE A 158 -9.35 3.03 5.68
CA PHE A 158 -10.53 3.83 6.03
C PHE A 158 -10.94 4.64 4.81
N SER A 159 -12.12 4.36 4.26
CA SER A 159 -12.68 5.05 3.09
C SER A 159 -13.63 6.19 3.47
N GLY A 160 -13.93 6.33 4.77
CA GLY A 160 -14.77 7.38 5.32
C GLY A 160 -15.27 7.02 6.72
N PRO A 161 -16.09 7.88 7.34
CA PRO A 161 -16.69 7.61 8.63
C PRO A 161 -17.45 6.27 8.63
N GLY A 162 -17.11 5.38 9.56
CA GLY A 162 -17.75 4.06 9.67
C GLY A 162 -17.37 3.05 8.58
N GLN A 163 -16.52 3.41 7.62
CA GLN A 163 -16.12 2.53 6.51
C GLN A 163 -14.69 2.05 6.68
N VAL A 164 -14.55 0.88 7.30
CA VAL A 164 -13.26 0.23 7.54
C VAL A 164 -13.11 -1.03 6.68
N HIS A 165 -11.91 -1.21 6.15
CA HIS A 165 -11.48 -2.38 5.39
C HIS A 165 -10.30 -3.01 6.13
N VAL A 166 -10.29 -4.33 6.21
CA VAL A 166 -9.16 -5.10 6.76
C VAL A 166 -8.43 -5.71 5.56
N LEU A 167 -7.12 -5.52 5.46
CA LEU A 167 -6.33 -6.11 4.38
C LEU A 167 -5.17 -6.91 4.93
N GLU A 168 -4.86 -7.98 4.22
CA GLU A 168 -3.70 -8.83 4.45
C GLU A 168 -2.93 -8.99 3.15
N SER A 169 -1.63 -8.73 3.17
CA SER A 169 -0.77 -8.73 2.00
C SER A 169 0.14 -9.96 1.95
N LYS A 170 0.36 -10.49 0.74
CA LYS A 170 1.36 -11.53 0.49
C LYS A 170 2.07 -11.27 -0.83
N GLY A 171 3.37 -11.05 -0.77
CA GLY A 171 4.24 -11.08 -1.95
C GLY A 171 4.90 -12.44 -2.18
N ARG A 172 5.04 -12.84 -3.44
CA ARG A 172 5.75 -14.06 -3.87
C ARG A 172 6.67 -13.73 -5.04
N ALA A 173 7.90 -14.22 -5.00
CA ALA A 173 8.82 -14.15 -6.13
C ALA A 173 9.27 -15.55 -6.53
N GLY A 174 9.29 -15.82 -7.83
CA GLY A 174 9.69 -17.09 -8.41
C GLY A 174 10.30 -16.86 -9.79
N PHE A 175 11.60 -17.06 -9.93
CA PHE A 175 12.32 -16.80 -11.19
C PHE A 175 12.97 -18.06 -11.78
N ASN A 176 12.51 -19.24 -11.35
CA ASN A 176 12.84 -20.51 -12.01
C ASN A 176 11.95 -20.69 -13.26
N ALA A 177 12.16 -21.80 -13.99
CA ALA A 177 11.40 -22.09 -15.22
C ALA A 177 9.88 -22.16 -15.01
N GLN A 178 9.40 -22.41 -13.79
CA GLN A 178 7.98 -22.51 -13.46
C GLN A 178 7.36 -21.19 -13.00
N GLY A 179 8.16 -20.15 -12.72
CA GLY A 179 7.69 -18.87 -12.22
C GLY A 179 6.97 -18.95 -10.86
N VAL A 180 6.02 -18.05 -10.63
CA VAL A 180 5.10 -18.15 -9.48
C VAL A 180 3.87 -18.94 -9.90
N THR A 181 3.70 -20.14 -9.36
CA THR A 181 2.60 -21.02 -9.78
C THR A 181 1.26 -20.61 -9.15
N GLN A 182 0.14 -20.98 -9.79
CA GLN A 182 -1.19 -20.78 -9.19
C GLN A 182 -1.34 -21.50 -7.83
N LYS A 183 -0.59 -22.58 -7.60
CA LYS A 183 -0.53 -23.26 -6.30
C LYS A 183 0.07 -22.35 -5.23
N ASP A 184 1.14 -21.62 -5.54
CA ASP A 184 1.80 -20.68 -4.62
C ASP A 184 0.88 -19.51 -4.28
N ILE A 185 0.19 -18.96 -5.28
CA ILE A 185 -0.80 -17.91 -5.11
C ILE A 185 -1.96 -18.40 -4.23
N ASN A 186 -2.53 -19.57 -4.51
CA ASN A 186 -3.63 -20.14 -3.71
C ASN A 186 -3.23 -20.41 -2.26
N ALA A 187 -2.00 -20.90 -2.03
CA ALA A 187 -1.48 -21.13 -0.69
C ALA A 187 -1.30 -19.82 0.09
N ALA A 188 -0.72 -18.80 -0.56
CA ALA A 188 -0.56 -17.46 0.00
C ALA A 188 -1.92 -16.82 0.34
N ARG A 189 -2.88 -16.91 -0.60
CA ARG A 189 -4.26 -16.42 -0.42
C ARG A 189 -4.92 -17.07 0.79
N ASN A 190 -4.87 -18.40 0.89
CA ASN A 190 -5.52 -19.11 2.01
C ASN A 190 -4.88 -18.80 3.37
N LYS A 191 -3.59 -18.46 3.41
CA LYS A 191 -2.96 -17.92 4.62
C LYS A 191 -3.51 -16.53 4.92
N ALA A 192 -3.54 -15.65 3.91
CA ALA A 192 -3.98 -14.28 4.07
C ALA A 192 -5.44 -14.16 4.52
N LEU A 193 -6.34 -14.95 3.91
CA LEU A 193 -7.76 -14.99 4.28
C LEU A 193 -7.95 -15.33 5.77
N ARG A 194 -7.16 -16.25 6.33
CA ARG A 194 -7.27 -16.56 7.77
C ARG A 194 -6.87 -15.43 8.69
N GLN A 195 -6.00 -14.51 8.24
CA GLN A 195 -5.57 -13.37 9.03
C GLN A 195 -6.62 -12.26 8.93
N ALA A 196 -7.00 -11.87 7.70
CA ALA A 196 -8.00 -10.84 7.47
C ALA A 196 -9.39 -11.22 8.01
N CYS A 197 -9.81 -12.48 7.87
CA CYS A 197 -11.15 -12.89 8.29
C CYS A 197 -11.37 -12.79 9.80
N LYS A 198 -10.34 -13.00 10.62
CA LYS A 198 -10.42 -13.06 12.09
C LYS A 198 -11.06 -11.81 12.72
N VAL A 199 -10.99 -10.67 12.04
CA VAL A 199 -11.47 -9.38 12.53
C VAL A 199 -12.99 -9.29 12.46
N ALA A 200 -13.64 -9.34 13.61
CA ALA A 200 -15.07 -9.11 13.79
C ALA A 200 -15.41 -7.63 13.63
N SER A 201 -14.70 -6.75 14.35
CA SER A 201 -14.82 -5.30 14.25
C SER A 201 -13.48 -4.61 14.51
N VAL A 202 -13.38 -3.36 14.08
CA VAL A 202 -12.30 -2.42 14.40
C VAL A 202 -12.95 -1.26 15.17
N ASN A 203 -12.60 -1.05 16.43
CA ASN A 203 -13.22 -0.03 17.30
C ASN A 203 -14.77 -0.10 17.29
N GLY A 204 -15.33 -1.31 17.33
CA GLY A 204 -16.77 -1.54 17.28
C GLY A 204 -17.40 -1.49 15.88
N ILE A 205 -16.67 -1.02 14.87
CA ILE A 205 -17.14 -0.91 13.48
C ILE A 205 -16.87 -2.23 12.72
N PRO A 206 -17.88 -2.91 12.18
CA PRO A 206 -17.67 -4.10 11.34
C PRO A 206 -16.98 -3.73 10.02
N PRO A 207 -15.89 -4.42 9.63
CA PRO A 207 -15.28 -4.20 8.33
C PRO A 207 -16.23 -4.46 7.16
N VAL A 208 -16.22 -3.52 6.21
CA VAL A 208 -16.89 -3.59 4.92
C VAL A 208 -16.30 -4.73 4.08
N THR A 209 -14.97 -4.84 4.05
CA THR A 209 -14.25 -5.94 3.39
C THR A 209 -13.14 -6.50 4.29
N ARG A 210 -12.77 -7.75 4.04
CA ARG A 210 -11.65 -8.48 4.68
C ARG A 210 -10.79 -9.09 3.60
N THR A 211 -9.97 -8.27 2.98
CA THR A 211 -9.34 -8.56 1.70
C THR A 211 -7.98 -9.22 1.85
N ALA A 212 -7.83 -10.42 1.29
CA ALA A 212 -6.52 -11.00 1.01
C ALA A 212 -6.00 -10.45 -0.32
N CYS A 213 -4.81 -9.85 -0.29
CA CYS A 213 -4.11 -9.33 -1.45
C CYS A 213 -2.85 -10.15 -1.69
N VAL A 214 -2.77 -10.87 -2.81
CA VAL A 214 -1.61 -11.70 -3.15
C VAL A 214 -1.01 -11.20 -4.45
N PHE A 215 0.28 -10.92 -4.44
CA PHE A 215 1.02 -10.47 -5.61
C PHE A 215 2.20 -11.41 -5.90
N GLY A 216 2.33 -11.84 -7.16
CA GLY A 216 3.39 -12.70 -7.66
C GLY A 216 4.28 -11.95 -8.65
N PHE A 217 5.59 -12.13 -8.50
CA PHE A 217 6.64 -11.56 -9.34
C PHE A 217 7.43 -12.70 -9.98
N ASP A 218 7.39 -12.79 -11.31
CA ASP A 218 8.16 -13.77 -12.06
C ASP A 218 8.66 -13.20 -13.41
N GLN A 219 9.23 -14.06 -14.25
CA GLN A 219 9.75 -13.66 -15.57
C GLN A 219 8.64 -13.18 -16.53
N SER A 220 7.39 -13.56 -16.29
CA SER A 220 6.22 -13.09 -17.06
C SER A 220 5.64 -11.78 -16.53
N GLY A 221 6.20 -11.23 -15.46
CA GLY A 221 5.86 -9.92 -14.93
C GLY A 221 5.20 -9.98 -13.55
N LEU A 222 4.18 -9.17 -13.36
CA LEU A 222 3.45 -9.02 -12.11
C LEU A 222 2.01 -9.54 -12.24
N ILE A 223 1.65 -10.49 -11.37
CA ILE A 223 0.29 -11.03 -11.25
C ILE A 223 -0.31 -10.71 -9.87
N GLY A 224 -1.60 -10.42 -9.83
CA GLY A 224 -2.34 -10.16 -8.60
C GLY A 224 -3.55 -11.09 -8.43
N GLN A 225 -3.81 -11.52 -7.21
CA GLN A 225 -5.07 -12.11 -6.79
C GLN A 225 -5.58 -11.41 -5.54
N ILE A 226 -6.66 -10.67 -5.69
CA ILE A 226 -7.40 -10.05 -4.61
C ILE A 226 -8.54 -11.00 -4.25
N THR A 227 -8.91 -11.14 -2.98
CA THR A 227 -10.04 -11.98 -2.58
C THR A 227 -10.65 -11.43 -1.29
N ASP A 228 -11.97 -11.23 -1.29
CA ASP A 228 -12.74 -10.85 -0.10
C ASP A 228 -13.77 -11.94 0.19
N PRO A 229 -13.51 -12.82 1.17
CA PRO A 229 -14.38 -13.91 1.51
C PRO A 229 -15.52 -13.45 2.45
N PRO A 230 -16.57 -14.27 2.62
CA PRO A 230 -17.52 -14.06 3.70
C PRO A 230 -16.83 -14.08 5.07
N ALA A 231 -17.38 -13.31 6.03
CA ALA A 231 -16.76 -13.11 7.34
C ALA A 231 -16.63 -14.42 8.15
N ASN A 232 -15.48 -14.60 8.82
CA ASN A 232 -15.30 -15.58 9.89
C ASN A 232 -14.78 -14.90 11.16
N ARG A 233 -15.68 -14.58 12.08
CA ARG A 233 -15.43 -13.58 13.12
C ARG A 233 -14.90 -14.24 14.38
N SER A 234 -13.74 -13.79 14.88
CA SER A 234 -13.17 -14.35 16.11
C SER A 234 -12.69 -13.28 17.09
N TYR A 235 -12.37 -12.06 16.64
CA TYR A 235 -11.81 -11.03 17.52
C TYR A 235 -12.22 -9.62 17.15
N HIS A 236 -12.40 -8.76 18.14
CA HIS A 236 -12.48 -7.32 17.99
C HIS A 236 -11.07 -6.72 18.07
N TYR A 237 -10.73 -5.88 17.11
CA TYR A 237 -9.51 -5.09 17.15
C TYR A 237 -9.83 -3.71 17.75
N VAL A 238 -9.13 -3.32 18.81
CA VAL A 238 -9.35 -2.06 19.51
C VAL A 238 -8.05 -1.26 19.53
N ALA A 239 -8.08 -0.03 19.02
CA ALA A 239 -6.92 0.84 18.94
C ALA A 239 -7.33 2.31 19.12
N GLU A 240 -6.47 3.09 19.75
CA GLU A 240 -6.65 4.53 19.89
C GLU A 240 -6.50 5.22 18.52
N TRP A 241 -7.48 6.04 18.14
CA TRP A 241 -7.46 6.76 16.87
C TRP A 241 -6.17 7.58 16.65
N PRO A 242 -5.66 8.33 17.64
CA PRO A 242 -4.39 9.04 17.48
C PRO A 242 -3.22 8.12 17.13
N ARG A 243 -3.18 6.88 17.66
CA ARG A 243 -2.12 5.92 17.35
C ARG A 243 -2.23 5.43 15.91
N LEU A 244 -3.44 5.08 15.46
CA LEU A 244 -3.68 4.65 14.08
C LEU A 244 -3.28 5.73 13.07
N ILE A 245 -3.69 6.98 13.31
CA ILE A 245 -3.35 8.07 12.38
C ILE A 245 -1.86 8.40 12.43
N ARG A 246 -1.24 8.44 13.62
CA ARG A 246 0.22 8.64 13.71
C ARG A 246 1.01 7.58 12.96
N GLN A 247 0.55 6.34 13.00
CA GLN A 247 1.15 5.24 12.26
C GLN A 247 1.02 5.43 10.73
N ALA A 248 -0.16 5.83 10.25
CA ALA A 248 -0.41 6.07 8.82
C ALA A 248 0.41 7.24 8.24
N TYR A 249 0.72 8.24 9.07
CA TYR A 249 1.46 9.45 8.68
C TYR A 249 2.86 9.50 9.28
N ALA A 250 3.42 8.35 9.70
CA ALA A 250 4.70 8.29 10.38
C ALA A 250 5.84 8.93 9.55
N SER A 251 5.78 8.83 8.22
CA SER A 251 6.76 9.41 7.30
C SER A 251 6.84 10.94 7.31
N VAL A 252 5.76 11.63 7.72
CA VAL A 252 5.70 13.11 7.76
C VAL A 252 5.57 13.66 9.18
N LEU A 253 5.24 12.80 10.15
CA LEU A 253 5.23 13.14 11.58
C LEU A 253 6.59 12.96 12.27
N ASP A 254 7.59 12.49 11.54
CA ASP A 254 8.98 12.43 12.01
C ASP A 254 9.49 13.87 12.32
N PRO A 255 10.15 14.11 13.47
CA PRO A 255 10.68 15.43 13.82
C PRO A 255 11.63 16.02 12.76
N LEU A 256 12.41 15.19 12.05
CA LEU A 256 13.30 15.64 10.99
C LEU A 256 12.52 16.09 9.75
N PHE A 257 11.31 15.58 9.53
CA PHE A 257 10.41 16.11 8.51
C PHE A 257 10.02 17.54 8.84
N GLU A 258 9.60 17.81 10.07
CA GLU A 258 9.17 19.14 10.50
C GLU A 258 10.27 20.18 10.32
N VAL A 259 11.50 19.87 10.73
CA VAL A 259 12.66 20.78 10.60
C VAL A 259 13.03 21.03 9.14
N SER A 260 12.89 20.01 8.29
CA SER A 260 13.33 20.04 6.90
C SER A 260 12.25 20.46 5.91
N ALA A 261 10.97 20.48 6.32
CA ALA A 261 9.86 20.74 5.44
C ALA A 261 9.93 22.16 4.86
N ARG A 262 9.80 22.24 3.53
CA ARG A 262 9.72 23.48 2.74
C ARG A 262 8.54 23.37 1.78
N GLU A 263 8.19 24.48 1.13
CA GLU A 263 7.23 24.45 0.04
C GLU A 263 7.79 23.63 -1.13
N ILE A 264 7.01 22.67 -1.63
CA ILE A 264 7.40 21.80 -2.76
C ILE A 264 6.47 21.97 -3.99
N GLY A 265 5.67 23.04 -3.98
CA GLY A 265 4.75 23.43 -5.05
C GLY A 265 3.27 23.18 -4.72
N GLY A 266 2.39 24.05 -5.24
CA GLY A 266 0.96 24.04 -4.91
C GLY A 266 0.73 24.24 -3.41
N ASN A 267 -0.23 23.51 -2.83
CA ASN A 267 -0.52 23.55 -1.39
C ASN A 267 0.31 22.57 -0.55
N TYR A 268 1.43 22.04 -1.09
CA TYR A 268 2.21 20.99 -0.44
C TYR A 268 3.45 21.53 0.29
N ILE A 269 3.78 20.88 1.40
CA ILE A 269 5.06 21.00 2.09
C ILE A 269 5.75 19.65 2.12
N GLY A 270 7.08 19.64 2.10
CA GLY A 270 7.84 18.41 2.11
C GLY A 270 9.32 18.62 2.02
N ILE A 271 10.03 17.55 1.67
CA ILE A 271 11.48 17.51 1.55
C ILE A 271 11.88 17.20 0.11
N GLU A 272 12.97 17.81 -0.34
CA GLU A 272 13.70 17.35 -1.52
C GLU A 272 14.81 16.41 -1.05
N PHE A 273 14.76 15.15 -1.47
CA PHE A 273 15.69 14.10 -1.01
C PHE A 273 16.65 13.63 -2.10
N MET A 274 16.44 14.07 -3.34
CA MET A 274 17.34 13.93 -4.47
C MET A 274 16.98 15.04 -5.48
N PRO A 275 17.90 15.54 -6.31
CA PRO A 275 17.57 16.61 -7.26
C PRO A 275 16.33 16.28 -8.10
N GLY A 276 15.32 17.14 -8.02
CA GLY A 276 14.04 16.97 -8.72
C GLY A 276 13.03 16.01 -8.07
N TRP A 277 13.40 15.38 -6.95
CA TRP A 277 12.58 14.41 -6.23
C TRP A 277 12.14 14.92 -4.87
N ARG A 278 10.82 15.01 -4.69
CA ARG A 278 10.22 15.60 -3.49
C ARG A 278 9.12 14.72 -2.93
N PHE A 279 9.11 14.53 -1.62
CA PHE A 279 8.03 13.85 -0.91
C PHE A 279 7.43 14.80 0.11
N GLY A 280 6.11 14.81 0.22
CA GLY A 280 5.43 15.74 1.11
C GLY A 280 3.97 15.44 1.35
N ILE A 281 3.31 16.42 1.94
CA ILE A 281 1.92 16.38 2.38
C ILE A 281 1.24 17.73 2.14
N ASP A 282 -0.06 17.70 1.84
CA ASP A 282 -0.90 18.90 1.80
C ASP A 282 -0.84 19.64 3.14
N ARG A 283 -0.68 20.98 3.10
CA ARG A 283 -0.54 21.82 4.30
C ARG A 283 -1.72 21.70 5.26
N HIS A 284 -2.94 21.62 4.74
CA HIS A 284 -4.13 21.52 5.56
C HIS A 284 -4.24 20.13 6.20
N VAL A 285 -4.02 19.08 5.40
CA VAL A 285 -3.98 17.70 5.93
C VAL A 285 -2.91 17.57 7.01
N TYR A 286 -1.72 18.12 6.80
CA TYR A 286 -0.64 18.08 7.80
C TYR A 286 -1.05 18.75 9.11
N LYS A 287 -1.68 19.93 9.03
CA LYS A 287 -2.19 20.63 10.22
C LYS A 287 -3.23 19.79 10.97
N LEU A 288 -4.18 19.17 10.26
CA LEU A 288 -5.18 18.29 10.85
C LEU A 288 -4.51 17.09 11.53
N VAL A 289 -3.65 16.38 10.82
CA VAL A 289 -2.93 15.19 11.33
C VAL A 289 -2.15 15.51 12.61
N ARG A 290 -1.45 16.65 12.66
CA ARG A 290 -0.72 17.09 13.86
C ARG A 290 -1.61 17.41 15.06
N SER A 291 -2.86 17.81 14.81
CA SER A 291 -3.82 18.19 15.85
C SER A 291 -4.62 17.02 16.43
N ILE A 292 -4.41 15.80 15.93
CA ILE A 292 -5.18 14.63 16.37
C ILE A 292 -4.74 14.19 17.76
N ASN A 293 -5.71 14.27 18.68
CA ASN A 293 -5.54 13.87 20.08
C ASN A 293 -6.64 12.93 20.56
N ASP A 294 -7.72 12.77 19.79
CA ASP A 294 -8.89 11.97 20.17
C ASP A 294 -9.66 11.47 18.92
N ALA A 295 -10.78 10.78 19.15
CA ALA A 295 -11.65 10.29 18.09
C ALA A 295 -12.36 11.42 17.31
N ARG A 296 -12.61 12.56 17.94
CA ARG A 296 -13.31 13.69 17.33
C ARG A 296 -12.43 14.37 16.28
N SER A 297 -11.21 14.72 16.67
CA SER A 297 -10.18 15.29 15.78
C SER A 297 -9.79 14.33 14.65
N ALA A 298 -9.80 13.02 14.89
CA ALA A 298 -9.66 12.03 13.81
C ALA A 298 -10.88 12.03 12.86
N GLY A 299 -12.10 12.20 13.39
CA GLY A 299 -13.32 12.38 12.61
C GLY A 299 -13.26 13.61 11.70
N ASP A 300 -12.73 14.73 12.20
CA ASP A 300 -12.55 15.96 11.42
C ASP A 300 -11.59 15.74 10.24
N LEU A 301 -10.49 15.00 10.46
CA LEU A 301 -9.60 14.58 9.37
C LEU A 301 -10.36 13.74 8.33
N PHE A 302 -11.12 12.72 8.74
CA PHE A 302 -11.85 11.87 7.79
C PHE A 302 -12.92 12.61 7.00
N SER A 303 -13.63 13.55 7.64
CA SER A 303 -14.58 14.42 6.95
C SER A 303 -13.86 15.27 5.89
N PHE A 304 -12.74 15.92 6.25
CA PHE A 304 -11.95 16.70 5.30
C PHE A 304 -11.45 15.84 4.13
N LEU A 305 -10.87 14.67 4.42
CA LEU A 305 -10.37 13.77 3.38
C LEU A 305 -11.48 13.20 2.47
N GLY A 306 -12.72 13.16 2.94
CA GLY A 306 -13.89 12.76 2.14
C GLY A 306 -14.20 13.72 0.99
N GLU A 307 -13.91 15.00 1.18
CA GLU A 307 -14.07 16.06 0.17
C GLU A 307 -12.74 16.44 -0.48
N PHE A 308 -11.62 16.01 0.11
CA PHE A 308 -10.29 16.28 -0.40
C PHE A 308 -10.09 15.66 -1.78
N THR A 309 -9.94 16.53 -2.76
CA THR A 309 -9.45 16.16 -4.07
C THR A 309 -8.01 16.66 -4.18
N PRO A 310 -7.06 15.78 -4.54
CA PRO A 310 -5.72 16.22 -4.91
C PRO A 310 -5.70 17.12 -6.16
N ASP A 311 -6.87 17.38 -6.76
CA ASP A 311 -7.12 17.96 -8.07
C ASP A 311 -7.08 19.50 -8.07
N GLY A 312 -6.75 20.14 -6.95
CA GLY A 312 -6.66 21.60 -6.85
C GLY A 312 -5.67 22.28 -7.82
N ASP A 313 -4.72 21.55 -8.42
CA ASP A 313 -3.72 22.11 -9.36
C ASP A 313 -3.24 21.10 -10.42
N GLY A 314 -4.14 20.32 -11.05
CA GLY A 314 -3.75 19.41 -12.14
C GLY A 314 -2.71 18.35 -11.78
N ALA A 315 -2.50 18.09 -10.47
CA ALA A 315 -1.43 17.25 -9.95
C ALA A 315 -1.57 15.77 -10.31
N ARG A 316 -2.78 15.29 -10.64
CA ARG A 316 -2.99 13.94 -11.20
C ARG A 316 -2.74 13.83 -12.71
N LEU A 317 -2.74 14.97 -13.42
CA LEU A 317 -2.58 14.99 -14.88
C LEU A 317 -1.11 15.13 -15.30
N ARG A 318 -0.22 15.49 -14.37
CA ARG A 318 1.21 15.57 -14.66
C ARG A 318 1.89 14.25 -14.32
N GLU A 319 2.60 13.69 -15.29
CA GLU A 319 3.28 12.38 -15.16
C GLU A 319 4.38 12.38 -14.07
N ASP A 320 4.88 13.56 -13.70
CA ASP A 320 5.90 13.76 -12.67
C ASP A 320 5.34 13.78 -11.23
N ARG A 321 4.04 13.51 -11.05
CA ARG A 321 3.36 13.61 -9.75
C ARG A 321 2.50 12.38 -9.45
N SER A 322 2.62 11.88 -8.23
CA SER A 322 1.67 10.95 -7.62
C SER A 322 1.12 11.55 -6.34
N ALA A 323 -0.19 11.81 -6.29
CA ALA A 323 -0.86 12.32 -5.09
C ALA A 323 -1.94 11.34 -4.61
N GLY A 324 -1.88 11.00 -3.32
CA GLY A 324 -2.85 10.15 -2.65
C GLY A 324 -4.04 10.93 -2.10
N LYS A 325 -5.11 10.21 -1.78
CA LYS A 325 -6.29 10.76 -1.08
C LYS A 325 -6.02 11.06 0.40
N ASP A 326 -4.89 10.60 0.92
CA ASP A 326 -4.32 10.91 2.23
C ASP A 326 -3.61 12.27 2.25
N GLY A 327 -3.60 13.02 1.14
CA GLY A 327 -2.86 14.27 1.02
C GLY A 327 -1.35 14.09 0.88
N LEU A 328 -0.82 12.86 0.83
CA LEU A 328 0.59 12.61 0.59
C LEU A 328 0.91 12.69 -0.91
N ILE A 329 2.06 13.26 -1.24
CA ILE A 329 2.52 13.44 -2.63
C ILE A 329 3.97 13.00 -2.80
N LEU A 330 4.25 12.40 -3.95
CA LEU A 330 5.59 12.20 -4.47
C LEU A 330 5.71 12.91 -5.82
N ILE A 331 6.74 13.73 -5.97
CA ILE A 331 7.10 14.44 -7.19
C ILE A 331 8.43 13.91 -7.67
N GLY A 332 8.54 13.54 -8.94
CA GLY A 332 9.77 13.04 -9.55
C GLY A 332 9.53 12.54 -10.96
N ASP A 333 10.55 12.66 -11.81
CA ASP A 333 10.48 12.26 -13.22
C ASP A 333 11.63 11.29 -13.63
N PRO A 334 11.48 9.99 -13.35
CA PRO A 334 12.49 8.98 -13.72
C PRO A 334 12.21 8.18 -14.99
N ASP A 335 10.96 8.14 -15.46
CA ASP A 335 10.61 7.31 -16.62
C ASP A 335 10.99 8.01 -17.94
N HIS A 336 11.32 9.31 -17.91
CA HIS A 336 11.77 10.12 -19.05
C HIS A 336 13.29 10.39 -19.10
N SER A 337 14.11 9.74 -18.27
CA SER A 337 15.57 9.95 -18.30
C SER A 337 16.29 9.18 -19.42
N GLU A 338 15.85 9.34 -20.67
CA GLU A 338 16.68 9.09 -21.86
C GLU A 338 17.54 10.32 -22.24
N LYS A 339 17.41 11.44 -21.52
CA LYS A 339 18.44 12.48 -21.61
C LYS A 339 19.69 11.99 -20.90
N ALA A 340 20.61 11.47 -21.71
CA ALA A 340 21.96 11.10 -21.29
C ALA A 340 22.50 12.14 -20.31
N TRP A 341 22.98 11.66 -19.16
CA TRP A 341 23.71 12.44 -18.15
C TRP A 341 25.09 12.91 -18.65
N HIS A 342 25.24 13.19 -19.95
CA HIS A 342 26.36 13.93 -20.50
C HIS A 342 26.03 15.41 -20.44
N ARG A 343 26.17 16.00 -19.25
CA ARG A 343 26.55 17.42 -19.20
C ARG A 343 28.04 17.48 -19.47
N GLU A 344 28.33 18.07 -20.62
CA GLU A 344 29.63 18.56 -21.06
C GLU A 344 30.41 19.13 -19.88
N ILE A 345 31.54 18.49 -19.57
CA ILE A 345 32.66 19.17 -18.95
C ILE A 345 33.27 19.99 -20.08
N GLY A 346 32.84 21.26 -20.17
CA GLY A 346 33.53 22.31 -20.91
C GLY A 346 34.44 23.07 -19.98
#